data_AF-C5TCQ7-F1
#
_entry.id   AF-C5TCQ7-F1
#
_cell.length_a   1.000
_cell.length_b   1.000
_cell.length_c   1.000
_cell.angle_alpha   90.00
_cell.angle_beta   90.00
_cell.angle_gamma   90.00
#
_symmetry.space_group_name_H-M   'P 1'
#
loop_
_entity.id
_entity.type
_entity.pdbx_description
1 polymer ?
#
loop_
_entity_poly.entity_id
_entity_poly.type
_entity_poly.pdbx_seq_one_letter_code
_entity_poly.pdbx_strand_id
1 'polypeptide(L)' 'TIDLTLHYVAAGTGDLIATARCERRGRSISFVRGEVRAEDGTLVALATGSFKLIARQPTPAGA' A
#
# COMPACT_ATOMS: atom_id res chain seq x y z
N THR A 1 -2.69 -4.79 -8.59
CA THR A 1 -3.44 -5.05 -7.35
C THR A 1 -4.45 -6.15 -7.63
N ILE A 2 -4.71 -7.02 -6.66
CA ILE A 2 -5.75 -8.05 -6.75
C ILE A 2 -6.98 -7.58 -5.98
N ASP A 3 -6.79 -7.22 -4.72
CA ASP A 3 -7.80 -6.58 -3.87
C ASP A 3 -7.15 -5.54 -2.96
N LEU A 4 -7.96 -4.58 -2.51
CA LEU A 4 -7.59 -3.55 -1.54
C LEU A 4 -8.85 -3.14 -0.79
N THR A 5 -8.81 -3.23 0.53
CA THR A 5 -9.86 -2.75 1.44
C THR A 5 -9.32 -1.58 2.24
N LEU A 6 -10.12 -0.53 2.35
CA LEU A 6 -9.85 0.64 3.17
C LEU A 6 -10.96 0.81 4.20
N HIS A 7 -10.59 0.94 5.46
CA HIS A 7 -11.48 1.32 6.54
C HIS A 7 -11.18 2.75 6.95
N TYR A 8 -12.08 3.67 6.60
CA TYR A 8 -11.99 5.07 7.00
C TYR A 8 -12.53 5.22 8.43
N VAL A 9 -11.74 5.80 9.31
CA VAL A 9 -12.06 5.94 10.74
C VAL A 9 -12.11 7.39 11.21
N ALA A 10 -11.60 8.32 10.40
CA ALA A 10 -11.71 9.77 10.64
C ALA A 10 -11.74 10.52 9.30
N ALA A 11 -12.15 11.78 9.32
CA ALA A 11 -12.01 12.68 8.17
C ALA A 11 -10.53 13.01 7.94
N GLY A 12 -10.08 12.98 6.68
CA GLY A 12 -8.75 13.44 6.31
C GLY A 12 -8.77 14.93 5.97
N THR A 13 -7.96 15.73 6.67
CA THR A 13 -7.80 17.17 6.42
C THR A 13 -6.32 17.51 6.28
N GLY A 14 -5.98 18.38 5.33
CA GLY A 14 -4.58 18.74 5.06
C GLY A 14 -3.79 17.59 4.42
N ASP A 15 -2.48 17.56 4.70
CA ASP A 15 -1.58 16.54 4.16
C ASP A 15 -1.79 15.20 4.85
N LEU A 16 -1.87 14.14 4.04
CA LEU A 16 -2.06 12.77 4.50
C LEU A 16 -0.85 11.92 4.10
N ILE A 17 -0.26 11.26 5.07
CA ILE A 17 0.90 10.38 4.91
C ILE A 17 0.43 8.94 5.02
N ALA A 18 0.55 8.20 3.91
CA ALA A 18 0.28 6.78 3.87
C ALA A 18 1.58 5.98 4.05
N THR A 19 1.61 5.09 5.02
CA THR A 19 2.69 4.12 5.21
C THR A 19 2.13 2.72 5.09
N ALA A 20 2.96 1.80 4.59
CA ALA A 20 2.54 0.41 4.43
C ALA A 20 3.71 -0.54 4.63
N ARG A 21 3.39 -1.74 5.12
CA ARG A 21 4.31 -2.85 5.28
C ARG A 21 3.77 -4.07 4.57
N CYS A 22 4.62 -4.68 3.74
CA CYS A 22 4.36 -6.02 3.23
C CYS A 22 4.52 -7.02 4.38
N GLU A 23 3.41 -7.54 4.89
CA GLU A 23 3.42 -8.51 5.99
C GLU A 23 3.87 -9.90 5.50
N ARG A 24 3.47 -10.26 4.28
CA ARG A 24 3.88 -11.54 3.66
C ARG A 24 4.14 -11.37 2.18
N ARG A 25 5.28 -11.89 1.71
CA ARG A 25 5.66 -11.90 0.29
C ARG A 25 5.83 -13.33 -0.19
N GLY A 26 4.89 -13.82 -1.00
CA GLY A 26 5.00 -15.11 -1.69
C GLY A 26 5.71 -14.98 -3.05
N ARG A 27 5.63 -16.05 -3.85
CA ARG A 27 6.21 -16.07 -5.22
C ARG A 27 5.46 -15.15 -6.18
N SER A 28 4.13 -15.20 -6.17
CA SER A 28 3.26 -14.50 -7.13
C SER A 28 2.35 -13.45 -6.50
N ILE A 29 2.23 -13.42 -5.16
CA ILE A 29 1.33 -12.52 -4.43
C ILE A 29 2.05 -11.99 -3.17
N SER A 30 1.86 -10.71 -2.87
CA SER A 30 2.19 -10.10 -1.57
C SER A 30 0.94 -9.60 -0.86
N PHE A 31 0.91 -9.75 0.47
CA PHE A 31 -0.10 -9.22 1.37
C PHE A 31 0.49 -8.04 2.14
N VAL A 32 -0.22 -6.91 2.13
CA VAL A 32 0.26 -5.63 2.66
C VAL A 32 -0.78 -5.07 3.61
N ARG A 33 -0.31 -4.53 4.73
CA ARG A 33 -1.09 -3.70 5.64
C ARG A 33 -0.58 -2.28 5.58
N GLY A 34 -1.48 -1.30 5.62
CA GLY A 34 -1.12 0.11 5.63
C GLY A 34 -2.01 0.92 6.54
N GLU A 35 -1.58 2.15 6.76
CA GLU A 35 -2.26 3.15 7.55
C GLU A 35 -2.04 4.52 6.91
N VAL A 36 -3.04 5.38 7.02
CA VAL A 36 -2.99 6.77 6.58
C VAL A 36 -3.14 7.63 7.80
N ARG A 37 -2.19 8.55 8.00
CA ARG A 37 -2.24 9.54 9.08
C ARG A 37 -2.24 10.95 8.54
N ALA A 38 -2.92 11.85 9.23
CA ALA A 38 -2.73 13.29 9.05
C ALA A 38 -1.40 13.74 9.65
N GLU A 39 -1.00 14.98 9.37
CA GLU A 39 0.25 15.58 9.86
C GLU A 39 0.37 15.53 11.40
N ASP A 40 -0.74 15.69 12.11
CA ASP A 40 -0.82 15.61 13.58
C ASP A 40 -0.76 14.19 14.15
N GLY A 41 -0.63 13.18 13.28
CA GLY A 41 -0.60 11.76 13.65
C GLY A 41 -1.97 11.10 13.79
N THR A 42 -3.07 11.82 13.56
CA THR A 42 -4.42 11.25 13.58
C THR A 42 -4.55 10.13 12.56
N LEU A 43 -4.98 8.94 13.00
CA LEU A 43 -5.28 7.83 12.10
C LEU A 43 -6.55 8.14 11.30
N VAL A 44 -6.43 8.19 9.99
CA VAL A 44 -7.52 8.50 9.06
C VAL A 44 -8.09 7.23 8.44
N ALA A 45 -7.22 6.29 8.04
CA ALA A 45 -7.64 5.05 7.42
C ALA A 45 -6.68 3.89 7.69
N LEU A 46 -7.22 2.68 7.69
CA LEU A 46 -6.46 1.42 7.68
C LEU A 46 -6.64 0.73 6.33
N ALA A 47 -5.55 0.17 5.80
CA ALA A 47 -5.53 -0.53 4.52
C ALA A 47 -5.10 -1.98 4.70
N THR A 48 -5.79 -2.89 4.01
CA THR A 48 -5.34 -4.27 3.78
C THR A 48 -5.47 -4.57 2.30
N GLY A 49 -4.44 -5.14 1.69
CA GLY A 49 -4.49 -5.45 0.27
C GLY A 49 -3.59 -6.60 -0.14
N SER A 50 -3.95 -7.22 -1.26
CA SER A 50 -3.12 -8.22 -1.92
C SER A 50 -2.75 -7.79 -3.34
N PHE A 51 -1.51 -8.10 -3.72
CA PHE A 51 -0.91 -7.60 -4.96
C PHE A 51 -0.24 -8.74 -5.70
N LYS A 52 -0.56 -8.89 -6.99
CA LYS A 52 0.20 -9.75 -7.89
C LYS A 52 1.63 -9.20 -8.02
N LEU A 53 2.61 -10.06 -7.81
CA LEU A 53 4.01 -9.76 -8.04
C LEU A 53 4.36 -10.09 -9.48
N ILE A 54 4.77 -9.06 -10.21
CA ILE A 54 5.21 -9.17 -11.59
C ILE A 54 6.74 -9.00 -11.58
N ALA A 55 7.45 -9.98 -12.14
CA ALA A 55 8.89 -9.86 -12.32
C ALA A 55 9.16 -8.65 -13.22
N ARG A 56 10.10 -7.79 -12.81
CA ARG A 56 10.51 -6.68 -13.66
C ARG A 56 11.17 -7.28 -14.90
N GLN A 57 10.69 -6.92 -16.08
CA GLN A 57 11.43 -7.27 -17.28
C GLN A 57 12.75 -6.49 -17.26
N PRO A 58 13.86 -7.11 -17.66
CA PRO A 58 15.10 -6.38 -17.80
C PRO A 58 14.89 -5.25 -18.82
N THR A 59 15.35 -4.04 -18.47
CA THR A 59 15.42 -2.94 -19.44
C THR A 59 16.24 -3.43 -20.63
N PRO A 60 15.76 -3.31 -21.88
CA PRO A 60 16.55 -3.67 -23.05
C PRO A 60 17.86 -2.88 -23.03
N ALA A 61 18.98 -3.56 -23.16
CA ALA A 61 20.28 -2.91 -23.26
C ALA A 61 20.38 -2.25 -24.64
N GLY A 62 20.23 -0.92 -24.70
CA GLY A 62 20.49 -0.10 -25.87
C GLY A 62 19.24 0.42 -26.59
N ALA A 63 19.00 1.72 -26.46
CA ALA A 63 18.35 2.58 -27.44
C ALA A 63 19.11 3.92 -27.46
#